data_AF-W9VM60-F1
#
_entry.id   AF-W9VM60-F1
#
_cell.length_a   1.000
_cell.length_b   1.000
_cell.length_c   1.000
_cell.angle_alpha   90.00
_cell.angle_beta   90.00
_cell.angle_gamma   90.00
#
_symmetry.space_group_name_H-M   'P 1'
#
loop_
_entity.id
_entity.type
_entity.pdbx_description
1 polymer ?
#
loop_
_entity_poly.entity_id
_entity_poly.type
_entity_poly.pdbx_seq_one_letter_code
_entity_poly.pdbx_strand_id
1 'polypeptide(L)'
;MFAKSTLASAVAAAIGVSAVGIAQADSVFFPQVVLSDTVTTIASVINTTDNNWDQAGQPAKTHLHYRFYYKAGEDVSNPIAPCEEYDEYLPTSIGDIQTIDLSGHFGADTAGVLFNDPSVNNKWAQSNRDYAFGRYLVPARGYLYVDNNDNPGLYQNPGDDADTLYGEAFVFEFGSGAAWGYQAYEQGSYFDATGNLITSNYTYAASETPSHVALMPFDEITTAFFVTPVSVDQAPDISNDYRGRIEFFTSGARGDVYDRDENRISGTVPMDVVCVARIDAGDLVSDGTLARIIDGGWGALYNYRLWYDAAAEKWRPTQLVTTATTDDESLVKRTDIANTAATAGNVVIKLEYNLGNTFNGESVGGVYNNAIMYHPE
;
A
#
# COMPACT_ATOMS: atom_id res chain seq x y z
N MET A 1 -16.11 -20.16 -33.96
CA MET A 1 -16.91 -18.93 -34.12
C MET A 1 -17.24 -18.43 -32.72
N PHE A 2 -16.66 -17.31 -32.31
CA PHE A 2 -16.91 -16.71 -30.99
C PHE A 2 -18.30 -16.08 -30.96
N ALA A 3 -19.09 -16.37 -29.93
CA ALA A 3 -20.18 -15.52 -29.51
C ALA A 3 -19.74 -14.80 -28.23
N LYS A 4 -19.31 -13.55 -28.40
CA LYS A 4 -19.23 -12.55 -27.34
C LYS A 4 -20.66 -12.23 -26.90
N SER A 5 -20.97 -12.36 -25.62
CA SER A 5 -22.17 -11.75 -25.05
C SER A 5 -21.88 -11.17 -23.67
N THR A 6 -21.93 -9.83 -23.63
CA THR A 6 -22.40 -8.97 -22.54
C THR A 6 -21.65 -9.06 -21.20
N LEU A 7 -20.65 -8.18 -21.08
CA LEU A 7 -20.27 -7.53 -19.83
C LEU A 7 -21.50 -6.80 -19.26
N ALA A 8 -22.05 -7.30 -18.16
CA ALA A 8 -22.96 -6.55 -17.32
C ALA A 8 -22.16 -6.06 -16.11
N SER A 9 -22.05 -4.73 -15.97
CA SER A 9 -21.56 -4.07 -14.76
C SER A 9 -22.36 -4.55 -13.56
N ALA A 10 -21.68 -5.13 -12.57
CA ALA A 10 -22.23 -5.37 -11.25
C ALA A 10 -21.47 -4.48 -10.26
N VAL A 11 -22.05 -3.31 -10.00
CA VAL A 11 -21.77 -2.54 -8.79
C VAL A 11 -22.58 -3.21 -7.68
N ALA A 12 -21.91 -3.97 -6.82
CA ALA A 12 -22.53 -4.54 -5.63
C ALA A 12 -22.11 -3.70 -4.42
N ALA A 13 -23.03 -2.84 -3.97
CA ALA A 13 -22.93 -2.17 -2.69
C ALA A 13 -23.06 -3.22 -1.58
N ALA A 14 -21.94 -3.58 -0.95
CA ALA A 14 -21.93 -4.33 0.30
C ALA A 14 -22.08 -3.34 1.46
N ILE A 15 -23.33 -3.02 1.83
CA ILE A 15 -23.63 -2.35 3.11
C ILE A 15 -24.65 -3.23 3.82
N GLY A 16 -24.21 -3.89 4.88
CA GLY A 16 -25.06 -4.75 5.69
C GLY A 16 -24.32 -5.43 6.82
N VAL A 17 -23.47 -4.72 7.57
CA VAL A 17 -22.97 -5.21 8.86
C VAL A 17 -23.83 -4.57 9.96
N SER A 18 -24.50 -5.43 10.71
CA SER A 18 -25.36 -5.13 11.84
C SER A 18 -24.61 -4.45 12.98
N ALA A 19 -25.26 -3.43 13.56
CA ALA A 19 -24.78 -2.59 14.64
C ALA A 19 -24.44 -3.35 15.94
N VAL A 20 -23.18 -3.28 16.32
CA VAL A 20 -22.70 -3.29 17.71
C VAL A 20 -21.82 -2.03 17.82
N GLY A 21 -21.97 -1.23 18.88
CA GLY A 21 -21.39 0.12 18.97
C GLY A 21 -19.93 0.19 18.51
N ILE A 22 -19.71 0.81 17.36
CA ILE A 22 -18.46 0.75 16.60
C ILE A 22 -17.53 1.82 17.16
N ALA A 23 -16.57 1.43 17.99
CA ALA A 23 -15.29 2.14 18.00
C ALA A 23 -14.66 1.84 16.64
N GLN A 24 -14.53 2.86 15.78
CA GLN A 24 -14.17 2.67 14.39
C GLN A 24 -12.65 2.48 14.24
N ALA A 25 -12.12 1.26 14.41
CA ALA A 25 -10.72 0.96 14.12
C ALA A 25 -10.20 1.57 12.80
N ASP A 26 -8.91 1.89 12.70
CA ASP A 26 -8.29 2.06 11.38
C ASP A 26 -8.24 0.71 10.66
N SER A 27 -8.47 0.72 9.35
CA SER A 27 -8.63 -0.49 8.56
C SER A 27 -8.22 -0.33 7.11
N VAL A 28 -7.80 -1.46 6.54
CA VAL A 28 -7.55 -1.62 5.10
C VAL A 28 -8.48 -2.67 4.52
N PHE A 29 -9.11 -2.31 3.40
CA PHE A 29 -10.08 -3.16 2.71
C PHE A 29 -9.60 -3.53 1.31
N PHE A 30 -9.42 -4.83 1.11
CA PHE A 30 -9.05 -5.45 -0.16
C PHE A 30 -10.32 -5.98 -0.85
N PRO A 31 -10.88 -5.24 -1.82
CA PRO A 31 -12.21 -5.52 -2.38
C PRO A 31 -12.30 -6.81 -3.19
N GLN A 32 -11.17 -7.35 -3.65
CA GLN A 32 -11.17 -8.45 -4.60
C GLN A 32 -10.03 -9.44 -4.32
N VAL A 33 -10.39 -10.52 -3.63
CA VAL A 33 -9.55 -11.71 -3.48
C VAL A 33 -10.07 -12.78 -4.43
N VAL A 34 -9.17 -13.37 -5.22
CA VAL A 34 -9.46 -14.48 -6.14
C VAL A 34 -8.44 -15.58 -5.93
N LEU A 35 -8.93 -16.80 -5.73
CA LEU A 35 -8.11 -17.99 -5.50
C LEU A 35 -8.58 -19.13 -6.42
N SER A 36 -7.65 -19.79 -7.08
CA SER A 36 -7.88 -21.00 -7.88
C SER A 36 -6.61 -21.83 -7.99
N ASP A 37 -6.66 -22.98 -8.66
CA ASP A 37 -5.47 -23.80 -8.93
C ASP A 37 -4.39 -23.06 -9.77
N THR A 38 -4.75 -21.92 -10.37
CA THR A 38 -3.88 -21.14 -11.27
C THR A 38 -3.82 -19.65 -10.93
N VAL A 39 -4.57 -19.22 -9.91
CA VAL A 39 -4.69 -17.80 -9.52
C VAL A 39 -4.52 -17.69 -8.02
N THR A 40 -3.69 -16.77 -7.58
CA THR A 40 -3.67 -16.34 -6.18
C THR A 40 -3.79 -14.83 -6.05
N THR A 41 -4.16 -14.37 -4.86
CA THR A 41 -4.05 -12.98 -4.44
C THR A 41 -2.97 -12.89 -3.37
N ILE A 42 -1.94 -12.11 -3.67
CA ILE A 42 -0.92 -11.70 -2.71
C ILE A 42 -1.36 -10.37 -2.10
N ALA A 43 -1.41 -10.28 -0.78
CA ALA A 43 -1.72 -9.05 -0.06
C ALA A 43 -0.52 -8.63 0.80
N SER A 44 -0.15 -7.36 0.74
CA SER A 44 0.81 -6.73 1.63
C SER A 44 0.05 -5.81 2.57
N VAL A 45 0.25 -5.96 3.87
CA VAL A 45 -0.30 -5.08 4.91
C VAL A 45 0.86 -4.45 5.65
N ILE A 46 0.89 -3.13 5.71
CA ILE A 46 1.89 -2.34 6.45
C ILE A 46 1.22 -1.83 7.72
N ASN A 47 1.84 -2.08 8.87
CA ASN A 47 1.40 -1.58 10.15
C ASN A 47 2.35 -0.51 10.68
N THR A 48 1.84 0.70 10.86
CA THR A 48 2.64 1.84 11.35
C THR A 48 2.29 2.24 12.79
N THR A 49 1.40 1.49 13.46
CA THR A 49 1.02 1.75 14.85
C THR A 49 1.30 0.59 15.78
N ASP A 50 1.38 0.92 17.07
CA ASP A 50 1.38 -0.07 18.14
C ASP A 50 -0.02 -0.23 18.79
N ASN A 51 -1.03 0.50 18.34
CA ASN A 51 -2.43 0.36 18.77
C ASN A 51 -3.11 -0.83 18.08
N ASN A 52 -2.75 -2.03 18.52
CA ASN A 52 -3.14 -3.29 17.91
C ASN A 52 -4.08 -4.11 18.84
N TRP A 53 -4.41 -5.33 18.44
CA TRP A 53 -5.16 -6.30 19.24
C TRP A 53 -4.24 -7.31 19.95
N ASP A 54 -4.81 -8.09 20.86
CA ASP A 54 -4.30 -9.40 21.27
C ASP A 54 -5.13 -10.54 20.65
N GLN A 55 -4.74 -11.79 20.92
CA GLN A 55 -5.44 -12.98 20.43
C GLN A 55 -6.90 -13.08 20.91
N ALA A 56 -7.26 -12.37 21.98
CA ALA A 56 -8.60 -12.36 22.57
C ALA A 56 -9.43 -11.15 22.09
N GLY A 57 -8.95 -10.41 21.10
CA GLY A 57 -9.61 -9.20 20.58
C GLY A 57 -9.65 -8.05 21.58
N GLN A 58 -8.70 -8.00 22.53
CA GLN A 58 -8.53 -6.87 23.44
C GLN A 58 -7.42 -5.93 22.95
N PRO A 59 -7.49 -4.62 23.26
CA PRO A 59 -6.41 -3.68 23.02
C PRO A 59 -5.04 -4.16 23.51
N ALA A 60 -4.06 -4.29 22.61
CA ALA A 60 -2.67 -4.64 22.92
C ALA A 60 -1.71 -4.09 21.83
N LYS A 61 -0.48 -4.58 21.76
CA LYS A 61 0.53 -4.11 20.79
C LYS A 61 0.99 -5.19 19.82
N THR A 62 0.13 -6.18 19.56
CA THR A 62 0.63 -7.49 19.14
C THR A 62 -0.01 -8.13 17.93
N HIS A 63 -1.25 -7.80 17.56
CA HIS A 63 -1.98 -8.49 16.50
C HIS A 63 -2.80 -7.53 15.65
N LEU A 64 -2.83 -7.75 14.33
CA LEU A 64 -3.89 -7.23 13.47
C LEU A 64 -5.03 -8.24 13.43
N HIS A 65 -6.21 -7.75 13.14
CA HIS A 65 -7.41 -8.56 12.99
C HIS A 65 -7.70 -8.74 11.51
N TYR A 66 -7.57 -9.98 11.02
CA TYR A 66 -7.81 -10.33 9.64
C TYR A 66 -9.18 -10.99 9.51
N ARG A 67 -10.00 -10.47 8.60
CA ARG A 67 -11.33 -10.99 8.29
C ARG A 67 -11.43 -11.24 6.80
N PHE A 68 -11.45 -12.51 6.41
CA PHE A 68 -11.61 -12.93 5.04
C PHE A 68 -13.04 -13.42 4.80
N TYR A 69 -13.77 -12.69 3.96
CA TYR A 69 -15.13 -13.04 3.58
C TYR A 69 -15.14 -13.60 2.18
N TYR A 70 -15.69 -14.80 2.01
CA TYR A 70 -15.52 -15.53 0.76
C TYR A 70 -16.72 -16.37 0.37
N LYS A 71 -16.71 -16.75 -0.91
CA LYS A 71 -17.52 -17.81 -1.51
C LYS A 71 -16.55 -18.84 -2.06
N ALA A 72 -16.84 -20.12 -1.86
CA ALA A 72 -15.99 -21.23 -2.31
C ALA A 72 -16.81 -22.31 -3.05
N GLY A 73 -16.12 -23.15 -3.82
CA GLY A 73 -16.75 -24.28 -4.53
C GLY A 73 -17.81 -23.83 -5.55
N GLU A 74 -19.00 -24.46 -5.49
CA GLU A 74 -20.09 -24.17 -6.43
C GLU A 74 -20.65 -22.73 -6.27
N ASP A 75 -20.57 -22.17 -5.06
CA ASP A 75 -21.12 -20.85 -4.72
C ASP A 75 -20.26 -19.67 -5.21
N VAL A 76 -19.01 -19.90 -5.65
CA VAL A 76 -18.13 -18.86 -6.21
C VAL A 76 -18.80 -18.07 -7.34
N SER A 77 -19.60 -18.77 -8.15
CA SER A 77 -20.29 -18.20 -9.30
C SER A 77 -21.67 -17.61 -8.96
N ASN A 78 -22.17 -17.85 -7.74
CA ASN A 78 -23.49 -17.42 -7.31
C ASN A 78 -23.42 -16.02 -6.66
N PRO A 79 -23.89 -14.96 -7.34
CA PRO A 79 -23.77 -13.60 -6.83
C PRO A 79 -24.57 -13.38 -5.54
N ILE A 80 -25.62 -14.17 -5.29
CA ILE A 80 -26.51 -14.02 -4.13
C ILE A 80 -26.27 -15.08 -3.04
N ALA A 81 -25.33 -16.02 -3.24
CA ALA A 81 -24.90 -16.90 -2.15
C ALA A 81 -24.39 -16.06 -0.98
N PRO A 82 -24.70 -16.43 0.27
CA PRO A 82 -24.09 -15.79 1.44
C PRO A 82 -22.58 -16.03 1.44
N CYS A 83 -21.82 -15.08 1.99
CA CYS A 83 -20.39 -15.30 2.23
C CYS A 83 -20.20 -16.11 3.53
N GLU A 84 -19.13 -16.88 3.56
CA GLU A 84 -18.53 -17.42 4.76
C GLU A 84 -17.46 -16.43 5.27
N GLU A 85 -17.08 -16.54 6.54
CA GLU A 85 -16.10 -15.68 7.19
C GLU A 85 -15.01 -16.52 7.84
N TYR A 86 -13.77 -16.12 7.61
CA TYR A 86 -12.61 -16.51 8.38
C TYR A 86 -12.16 -15.27 9.17
N ASP A 87 -12.03 -15.40 10.48
CA ASP A 87 -11.80 -14.31 11.43
C ASP A 87 -10.67 -14.74 12.37
N GLU A 88 -9.52 -14.05 12.28
CA GLU A 88 -8.34 -14.39 13.07
C GLU A 88 -7.52 -13.15 13.45
N TYR A 89 -7.04 -13.13 14.70
CA TYR A 89 -6.05 -12.18 15.16
C TYR A 89 -4.66 -12.77 14.92
N LEU A 90 -3.88 -12.14 14.04
CA LEU A 90 -2.54 -12.58 13.66
C LEU A 90 -1.48 -11.56 14.08
N PRO A 91 -0.32 -12.02 14.58
CA PRO A 91 0.62 -11.11 15.18
C PRO A 91 1.31 -10.17 14.19
N THR A 92 1.71 -9.02 14.73
CA THR A 92 2.32 -7.87 14.03
C THR A 92 3.11 -7.03 15.03
N SER A 93 3.84 -6.05 14.52
CA SER A 93 4.43 -4.96 15.31
C SER A 93 4.36 -3.63 14.56
N ILE A 94 4.80 -2.56 15.21
CA ILE A 94 4.97 -1.27 14.56
C ILE A 94 6.14 -1.31 13.55
N GLY A 95 5.90 -0.81 12.34
CA GLY A 95 6.87 -0.82 11.25
C GLY A 95 6.89 -2.12 10.46
N ASP A 96 5.99 -3.06 10.77
CA ASP A 96 5.91 -4.39 10.15
C ASP A 96 5.28 -4.30 8.75
N ILE A 97 5.71 -5.20 7.86
CA ILE A 97 5.03 -5.48 6.60
C ILE A 97 4.83 -6.98 6.45
N GLN A 98 3.57 -7.40 6.56
CA GLN A 98 3.21 -8.78 6.30
C GLN A 98 2.78 -8.93 4.84
N THR A 99 3.54 -9.69 4.05
CA THR A 99 3.14 -10.05 2.67
C THR A 99 2.73 -11.51 2.60
N ILE A 100 1.48 -11.75 2.21
CA ILE A 100 0.80 -13.05 2.35
C ILE A 100 0.23 -13.52 1.02
N ASP A 101 0.48 -14.78 0.70
CA ASP A 101 -0.26 -15.51 -0.31
C ASP A 101 -1.52 -16.11 0.30
N LEU A 102 -2.67 -15.52 -0.04
CA LEU A 102 -3.96 -15.96 0.49
C LEU A 102 -4.34 -17.38 0.09
N SER A 103 -3.79 -17.92 -1.01
CA SER A 103 -3.97 -19.32 -1.41
C SER A 103 -2.94 -20.27 -0.81
N GLY A 104 -1.82 -19.72 -0.31
CA GLY A 104 -0.67 -20.51 0.14
C GLY A 104 0.07 -21.26 -0.96
N HIS A 105 -0.10 -20.91 -2.24
CA HIS A 105 0.60 -21.53 -3.37
C HIS A 105 2.12 -21.32 -3.31
N PHE A 106 2.54 -20.06 -3.17
CA PHE A 106 3.93 -19.62 -3.03
C PHE A 106 4.41 -19.62 -1.58
N GLY A 107 3.49 -19.71 -0.61
CA GLY A 107 3.77 -19.70 0.83
C GLY A 107 3.44 -21.02 1.53
N ALA A 108 3.51 -22.15 0.82
CA ALA A 108 3.03 -23.43 1.32
C ALA A 108 3.75 -23.85 2.61
N ASP A 109 5.08 -23.68 2.65
CA ASP A 109 5.96 -24.06 3.76
C ASP A 109 6.11 -22.97 4.82
N THR A 110 5.54 -21.79 4.59
CA THR A 110 5.72 -20.58 5.40
C THR A 110 4.39 -20.03 5.90
N ALA A 111 3.38 -20.89 6.07
CA ALA A 111 2.06 -20.48 6.58
C ALA A 111 1.44 -19.33 5.75
N GLY A 112 1.71 -19.26 4.44
CA GLY A 112 1.25 -18.20 3.55
C GLY A 112 2.14 -16.96 3.50
N VAL A 113 3.11 -16.81 4.41
CA VAL A 113 4.01 -15.66 4.44
C VAL A 113 5.07 -15.75 3.34
N LEU A 114 5.33 -14.65 2.66
CA LEU A 114 6.26 -14.62 1.52
C LEU A 114 7.56 -13.89 1.84
N PHE A 115 8.52 -14.06 0.92
CA PHE A 115 9.73 -13.23 0.82
C PHE A 115 10.61 -13.30 2.06
N ASN A 116 10.71 -14.50 2.64
CA ASN A 116 11.64 -14.80 3.72
C ASN A 116 11.53 -13.85 4.93
N ASP A 117 10.33 -13.31 5.16
CA ASP A 117 9.98 -12.47 6.30
C ASP A 117 10.48 -13.10 7.62
N PRO A 118 11.36 -12.43 8.37
CA PRO A 118 11.84 -12.95 9.63
C PRO A 118 10.72 -13.00 10.68
N SER A 119 10.39 -14.21 11.15
CA SER A 119 9.39 -14.45 12.21
C SER A 119 9.82 -13.93 13.61
N VAL A 120 10.67 -12.93 13.72
CA VAL A 120 11.23 -12.44 14.99
C VAL A 120 10.19 -11.63 15.77
N ASN A 121 9.58 -10.63 15.13
CA ASN A 121 8.69 -9.68 15.78
C ASN A 121 7.21 -10.02 15.56
N ASN A 122 6.80 -10.27 14.31
CA ASN A 122 5.46 -10.73 13.93
C ASN A 122 5.18 -12.21 14.28
N LYS A 123 6.20 -13.00 14.65
CA LYS A 123 6.07 -14.39 15.16
C LYS A 123 5.23 -15.31 14.25
N TRP A 124 5.16 -15.06 12.94
CA TRP A 124 4.27 -15.83 12.05
C TRP A 124 4.55 -17.34 12.06
N ALA A 125 5.79 -17.77 12.32
CA ALA A 125 6.20 -19.18 12.33
C ALA A 125 5.82 -19.95 13.62
N GLN A 126 5.09 -19.34 14.55
CA GLN A 126 4.57 -20.07 15.71
C GLN A 126 3.54 -21.12 15.29
N SER A 127 3.49 -22.23 16.03
CA SER A 127 2.56 -23.32 15.74
C SER A 127 1.10 -22.86 15.72
N ASN A 128 0.32 -23.43 14.81
CA ASN A 128 -1.12 -23.17 14.63
C ASN A 128 -1.45 -21.77 14.10
N ARG A 129 -0.60 -21.22 13.23
CA ARG A 129 -0.87 -19.99 12.48
C ARG A 129 -0.86 -20.30 10.99
N ASP A 130 -1.79 -19.68 10.26
CA ASP A 130 -1.81 -19.72 8.80
C ASP A 130 -2.37 -18.39 8.29
N TYR A 131 -1.53 -17.66 7.56
CA TYR A 131 -1.91 -16.44 6.85
C TYR A 131 -2.50 -16.76 5.47
N ALA A 132 -2.42 -18.02 5.00
CA ALA A 132 -3.07 -18.47 3.77
C ALA A 132 -4.54 -18.84 4.01
N PHE A 133 -5.38 -17.84 4.28
CA PHE A 133 -6.80 -18.04 4.65
C PHE A 133 -7.61 -18.90 3.67
N GLY A 134 -7.20 -18.95 2.40
CA GLY A 134 -7.85 -19.72 1.35
C GLY A 134 -7.14 -20.98 0.87
N ARG A 135 -6.13 -21.46 1.61
CA ARG A 135 -5.36 -22.67 1.28
C ARG A 135 -6.22 -23.89 0.93
N TYR A 136 -7.37 -24.03 1.58
CA TYR A 136 -8.29 -25.15 1.39
C TYR A 136 -9.62 -24.77 0.74
N LEU A 137 -9.71 -23.56 0.18
CA LEU A 137 -10.97 -22.97 -0.30
C LEU A 137 -11.05 -22.90 -1.83
N VAL A 138 -10.10 -23.45 -2.56
CA VAL A 138 -10.02 -23.34 -4.03
C VAL A 138 -11.14 -24.11 -4.75
N PRO A 139 -11.85 -23.50 -5.73
CA PRO A 139 -11.80 -22.08 -6.09
C PRO A 139 -12.53 -21.19 -5.08
N ALA A 140 -12.01 -19.99 -4.83
CA ALA A 140 -12.65 -18.98 -3.97
C ALA A 140 -12.65 -17.59 -4.60
N ARG A 141 -13.65 -16.78 -4.23
CA ARG A 141 -13.66 -15.33 -4.45
C ARG A 141 -14.18 -14.64 -3.20
N GLY A 142 -13.62 -13.50 -2.88
CA GLY A 142 -13.96 -12.81 -1.64
C GLY A 142 -13.39 -11.42 -1.55
N TYR A 143 -13.35 -10.92 -0.33
CA TYR A 143 -12.67 -9.69 0.05
C TYR A 143 -11.98 -9.91 1.40
N LEU A 144 -10.87 -9.20 1.61
CA LEU A 144 -10.13 -9.21 2.86
C LEU A 144 -10.28 -7.85 3.54
N TYR A 145 -10.52 -7.87 4.84
CA TYR A 145 -10.58 -6.69 5.68
C TYR A 145 -9.60 -6.89 6.83
N VAL A 146 -8.73 -5.91 7.05
CA VAL A 146 -7.74 -5.96 8.13
C VAL A 146 -7.88 -4.69 8.95
N ASP A 147 -7.98 -4.85 10.26
CA ASP A 147 -8.08 -3.72 11.19
C ASP A 147 -7.09 -3.85 12.35
N ASN A 148 -6.83 -2.71 12.98
CA ASN A 148 -6.10 -2.62 14.24
C ASN A 148 -7.05 -2.14 15.35
N ASN A 149 -6.53 -1.83 16.54
CA ASN A 149 -7.35 -1.30 17.63
C ASN A 149 -7.27 0.23 17.73
N ASP A 150 -6.75 0.90 16.70
CA ASP A 150 -6.58 2.33 16.76
C ASP A 150 -7.95 3.01 16.75
N ASN A 151 -8.27 3.74 17.81
CA ASN A 151 -9.60 4.30 17.98
C ASN A 151 -9.57 5.78 17.59
N PRO A 152 -10.00 6.16 16.38
CA PRO A 152 -10.09 7.55 15.95
C PRO A 152 -11.08 8.33 16.82
N GLY A 153 -11.98 7.67 17.57
CA GLY A 153 -12.87 8.32 18.54
C GLY A 153 -12.15 8.88 19.78
N LEU A 154 -10.87 8.55 19.98
CA LEU A 154 -10.02 9.10 21.02
C LEU A 154 -8.93 10.01 20.42
N TYR A 155 -9.34 11.03 19.66
CA TYR A 155 -8.53 12.23 19.33
C TYR A 155 -8.07 13.00 20.60
N GLN A 156 -7.46 12.33 21.57
CA GLN A 156 -7.04 12.94 22.84
C GLN A 156 -5.56 13.31 22.82
N ASN A 157 -4.77 12.84 21.85
CA ASN A 157 -3.37 13.20 21.71
C ASN A 157 -3.11 13.84 20.33
N PRO A 158 -2.69 15.12 20.29
CA PRO A 158 -2.16 15.73 19.08
C PRO A 158 -0.96 14.89 18.58
N GLY A 159 -1.12 14.18 17.46
CA GLY A 159 -0.10 13.27 16.92
C GLY A 159 -0.59 11.87 16.49
N ASP A 160 -1.82 11.48 16.84
CA ASP A 160 -2.47 10.21 16.43
C ASP A 160 -3.28 10.35 15.11
N ASP A 161 -3.00 11.38 14.30
CA ASP A 161 -3.84 11.77 13.16
C ASP A 161 -3.41 11.16 11.80
N ALA A 162 -2.63 10.08 11.78
CA ALA A 162 -2.19 9.46 10.53
C ALA A 162 -2.88 8.10 10.36
N ASP A 163 -3.32 7.79 9.14
CA ASP A 163 -3.68 6.42 8.78
C ASP A 163 -2.53 5.50 9.21
N THR A 164 -2.87 4.48 9.97
CA THR A 164 -1.92 3.59 10.66
C THR A 164 -1.78 2.24 9.99
N LEU A 165 -2.71 1.88 9.10
CA LEU A 165 -2.66 0.70 8.24
C LEU A 165 -2.67 1.09 6.77
N TYR A 166 -1.84 0.40 5.99
CA TYR A 166 -1.78 0.56 4.53
C TYR A 166 -1.76 -0.81 3.86
N GLY A 167 -2.23 -0.90 2.63
CA GLY A 167 -2.30 -2.18 1.94
C GLY A 167 -2.13 -2.10 0.43
N GLU A 168 -1.49 -3.12 -0.14
CA GLU A 168 -1.39 -3.33 -1.58
C GLU A 168 -1.70 -4.79 -1.89
N ALA A 169 -2.32 -5.06 -3.04
CA ALA A 169 -2.55 -6.42 -3.50
C ALA A 169 -2.11 -6.62 -4.94
N PHE A 170 -1.68 -7.85 -5.19
CA PHE A 170 -1.24 -8.38 -6.48
C PHE A 170 -2.01 -9.68 -6.73
N VAL A 171 -2.94 -9.64 -7.68
CA VAL A 171 -3.66 -10.83 -8.15
C VAL A 171 -2.90 -11.41 -9.32
N PHE A 172 -2.46 -12.65 -9.15
CA PHE A 172 -1.53 -13.29 -10.05
C PHE A 172 -2.10 -14.58 -10.60
N GLU A 173 -2.27 -14.64 -11.93
CA GLU A 173 -2.51 -15.88 -12.66
C GLU A 173 -1.16 -16.43 -13.12
N PHE A 174 -0.64 -17.40 -12.38
CA PHE A 174 0.72 -17.91 -12.55
C PHE A 174 0.84 -18.94 -13.68
N GLY A 175 -0.28 -19.38 -14.28
CA GLY A 175 -0.30 -20.24 -15.46
C GLY A 175 0.09 -19.51 -16.75
N SER A 176 -0.35 -18.26 -16.92
CA SER A 176 -0.07 -17.42 -18.09
C SER A 176 0.85 -16.22 -17.80
N GLY A 177 1.09 -15.90 -16.53
CA GLY A 177 1.85 -14.71 -16.15
C GLY A 177 1.01 -13.44 -16.08
N ALA A 178 -0.31 -13.53 -16.24
CA ALA A 178 -1.17 -12.36 -16.16
C ALA A 178 -1.28 -11.88 -14.72
N ALA A 179 -1.07 -10.59 -14.50
CA ALA A 179 -1.23 -9.98 -13.19
C ALA A 179 -1.88 -8.62 -13.26
N TRP A 180 -2.51 -8.24 -12.15
CA TRP A 180 -2.99 -6.90 -11.89
C TRP A 180 -3.00 -6.66 -10.39
N GLY A 181 -3.00 -5.40 -9.98
CA GLY A 181 -2.84 -5.04 -8.59
C GLY A 181 -3.56 -3.74 -8.30
N TYR A 182 -3.71 -3.49 -7.00
CA TYR A 182 -4.47 -2.36 -6.49
C TYR A 182 -3.99 -2.00 -5.09
N GLN A 183 -4.14 -0.74 -4.72
CA GLN A 183 -4.01 -0.31 -3.33
C GLN A 183 -5.30 -0.66 -2.58
N ALA A 184 -5.19 -1.12 -1.34
CA ALA A 184 -6.32 -1.35 -0.47
C ALA A 184 -7.01 -0.02 -0.15
N TYR A 185 -8.33 -0.06 0.10
CA TYR A 185 -9.02 1.13 0.59
C TYR A 185 -8.72 1.31 2.07
N GLU A 186 -8.11 2.43 2.41
CA GLU A 186 -7.78 2.83 3.78
C GLU A 186 -8.94 3.64 4.38
N GLN A 187 -9.18 3.48 5.69
CA GLN A 187 -10.26 4.18 6.39
C GLN A 187 -9.81 5.56 6.89
N GLY A 188 -9.62 6.50 5.96
CA GLY A 188 -9.24 7.87 6.31
C GLY A 188 -10.34 8.71 6.97
N SER A 189 -9.94 9.60 7.89
CA SER A 189 -10.80 10.64 8.48
C SER A 189 -10.22 12.04 8.18
N TYR A 190 -10.80 12.78 7.22
CA TYR A 190 -10.39 14.17 6.95
C TYR A 190 -11.48 15.17 7.35
N PHE A 191 -11.07 16.23 8.04
CA PHE A 191 -11.90 17.37 8.39
C PHE A 191 -11.73 18.49 7.35
N ASP A 192 -12.83 18.98 6.78
CA ASP A 192 -12.78 20.18 5.94
C ASP A 192 -12.33 21.42 6.75
N ALA A 193 -12.08 22.54 6.06
CA ALA A 193 -11.69 23.81 6.68
C ALA A 193 -12.73 24.39 7.67
N THR A 194 -13.91 23.77 7.75
CA THR A 194 -15.01 24.09 8.67
C THR A 194 -15.15 23.07 9.81
N GLY A 195 -14.29 22.05 9.85
CA GLY A 195 -14.32 20.97 10.84
C GLY A 195 -15.37 19.89 10.55
N ASN A 196 -15.94 19.80 9.34
CA ASN A 196 -16.84 18.70 8.99
C ASN A 196 -16.06 17.51 8.47
N LEU A 197 -16.41 16.30 8.94
CA LEU A 197 -15.91 15.06 8.38
C LEU A 197 -16.40 14.92 6.92
N ILE A 198 -15.48 15.02 5.96
CA ILE A 198 -15.77 14.76 4.55
C ILE A 198 -15.14 13.43 4.19
N THR A 199 -15.96 12.47 3.81
CA THR A 199 -15.50 11.23 3.18
C THR A 199 -15.36 11.49 1.68
N SER A 200 -14.13 11.35 1.16
CA SER A 200 -13.71 11.52 -0.25
C SER A 200 -13.67 12.96 -0.80
N ASN A 201 -12.45 13.52 -0.87
CA ASN A 201 -12.08 14.59 -1.81
C ASN A 201 -11.31 13.96 -2.98
N TYR A 202 -11.47 14.49 -4.19
CA TYR A 202 -10.91 13.94 -5.44
C TYR A 202 -10.23 15.06 -6.22
N THR A 203 -9.09 15.55 -5.75
CA THR A 203 -8.37 16.69 -6.33
C THR A 203 -7.44 16.28 -7.49
N TYR A 204 -8.04 15.49 -8.41
CA TYR A 204 -7.81 15.41 -9.87
C TYR A 204 -6.40 15.01 -10.37
N ALA A 205 -6.01 13.77 -10.07
CA ALA A 205 -4.99 12.91 -10.73
C ALA A 205 -3.54 12.89 -10.20
N ALA A 206 -3.13 13.79 -9.30
CA ALA A 206 -1.81 13.68 -8.67
C ALA A 206 -1.85 12.64 -7.54
N SER A 207 -0.90 11.70 -7.52
CA SER A 207 -0.84 10.62 -6.53
C SER A 207 -0.57 11.15 -5.13
N GLU A 208 -1.16 10.49 -4.14
CA GLU A 208 -0.99 10.78 -2.72
C GLU A 208 0.48 10.86 -2.30
N THR A 209 0.79 11.76 -1.36
CA THR A 209 2.12 11.89 -0.80
C THR A 209 2.07 12.15 0.71
N PRO A 210 2.70 11.31 1.55
CA PRO A 210 3.33 10.04 1.17
C PRO A 210 2.31 8.95 0.82
N SER A 211 2.65 8.06 -0.11
CA SER A 211 1.98 6.76 -0.25
C SER A 211 2.85 5.67 0.36
N HIS A 212 2.30 4.82 1.21
CA HIS A 212 3.05 3.69 1.76
C HIS A 212 3.10 2.56 0.73
N VAL A 213 4.31 2.11 0.38
CA VAL A 213 4.50 1.15 -0.72
C VAL A 213 5.29 -0.06 -0.24
N ALA A 214 4.84 -1.25 -0.59
CA ALA A 214 5.62 -2.46 -0.41
C ALA A 214 6.80 -2.47 -1.38
N LEU A 215 7.97 -2.90 -0.92
CA LEU A 215 9.12 -3.17 -1.74
C LEU A 215 9.29 -4.69 -1.79
N MET A 216 9.12 -5.26 -2.97
CA MET A 216 9.36 -6.69 -3.20
C MET A 216 10.87 -6.99 -3.22
N PRO A 217 11.30 -8.25 -2.98
CA PRO A 217 12.72 -8.62 -3.05
C PRO A 217 13.35 -8.22 -4.39
N PHE A 218 14.48 -7.51 -4.32
CA PHE A 218 15.12 -6.91 -5.49
C PHE A 218 15.80 -7.93 -6.41
N ASP A 219 16.08 -9.13 -5.91
CA ASP A 219 16.66 -10.24 -6.67
C ASP A 219 15.60 -11.08 -7.39
N GLU A 220 14.33 -10.98 -6.99
CA GLU A 220 13.22 -11.70 -7.62
C GLU A 220 12.34 -10.79 -8.50
N ILE A 221 12.02 -9.59 -8.00
CA ILE A 221 11.01 -8.71 -8.58
C ILE A 221 11.61 -7.33 -8.80
N THR A 222 11.54 -6.84 -10.03
CA THR A 222 11.88 -5.44 -10.30
C THR A 222 10.69 -4.55 -9.96
N THR A 223 10.87 -3.69 -8.96
CA THR A 223 9.92 -2.62 -8.63
C THR A 223 10.40 -1.31 -9.26
N ALA A 224 9.54 -0.66 -10.04
CA ALA A 224 9.82 0.62 -10.68
C ALA A 224 8.65 1.60 -10.51
N PHE A 225 8.95 2.90 -10.55
CA PHE A 225 7.97 3.98 -10.50
C PHE A 225 7.99 4.75 -11.81
N PHE A 226 6.84 4.83 -12.48
CA PHE A 226 6.62 5.76 -13.58
C PHE A 226 6.10 7.06 -12.99
N VAL A 227 6.89 8.11 -13.12
CA VAL A 227 6.60 9.42 -12.53
C VAL A 227 6.37 10.41 -13.65
N THR A 228 5.23 11.09 -13.61
CA THR A 228 4.87 12.16 -14.55
C THR A 228 4.54 13.43 -13.75
N PRO A 229 5.46 14.40 -13.67
CA PRO A 229 5.14 15.71 -13.12
C PRO A 229 4.06 16.40 -13.96
N VAL A 230 2.97 16.82 -13.33
CA VAL A 230 1.82 17.45 -13.98
C VAL A 230 1.53 18.83 -13.38
N SER A 231 1.14 19.76 -14.26
CA SER A 231 0.59 21.06 -13.90
C SER A 231 -0.89 20.94 -13.48
N VAL A 232 -1.46 22.05 -13.05
CA VAL A 232 -2.87 22.17 -12.63
C VAL A 232 -3.88 21.84 -13.73
N ASP A 233 -3.48 21.94 -15.00
CA ASP A 233 -4.27 21.62 -16.18
C ASP A 233 -3.79 20.34 -16.90
N GLN A 234 -2.86 19.60 -16.27
CA GLN A 234 -2.20 18.40 -16.81
C GLN A 234 -1.51 18.61 -18.17
N ALA A 235 -1.37 19.86 -18.62
CA ALA A 235 -0.75 20.21 -19.87
C ALA A 235 0.70 20.67 -19.62
N PRO A 236 1.70 19.99 -20.20
CA PRO A 236 3.06 20.48 -20.12
C PRO A 236 3.15 21.82 -20.88
N ASP A 237 3.47 22.90 -20.17
CA ASP A 237 3.93 24.13 -20.80
C ASP A 237 5.36 23.91 -21.28
N ILE A 238 5.57 23.89 -22.60
CA ILE A 238 6.88 23.70 -23.26
C ILE A 238 7.94 24.72 -22.82
N SER A 239 7.54 25.81 -22.15
CA SER A 239 8.43 26.83 -21.61
C SER A 239 8.81 26.62 -20.13
N ASN A 240 8.26 25.60 -19.47
CA ASN A 240 8.41 25.35 -18.04
C ASN A 240 9.09 23.99 -17.77
N ASP A 241 10.25 24.00 -17.08
CA ASP A 241 10.93 22.79 -16.60
C ASP A 241 10.16 22.24 -15.37
N TYR A 242 8.98 21.66 -15.60
CA TYR A 242 8.21 21.01 -14.54
C TYR A 242 9.00 19.83 -14.00
N ARG A 243 9.59 20.05 -12.82
CA ARG A 243 10.38 19.07 -12.12
C ARG A 243 9.62 18.51 -10.93
N GLY A 244 9.48 17.19 -10.89
CA GLY A 244 9.04 16.43 -9.74
C GLY A 244 10.23 15.85 -8.99
N ARG A 245 10.04 15.51 -7.73
CA ARG A 245 10.94 14.68 -6.93
C ARG A 245 10.18 13.51 -6.35
N ILE A 246 10.84 12.37 -6.32
CA ILE A 246 10.40 11.15 -5.66
C ILE A 246 11.50 10.65 -4.72
N GLU A 247 11.11 10.21 -3.53
CA GLU A 247 12.03 9.64 -2.52
C GLU A 247 11.25 8.89 -1.43
N PHE A 248 11.93 8.03 -0.68
CA PHE A 248 11.35 7.34 0.48
C PHE A 248 11.66 8.06 1.80
N PHE A 249 10.66 8.26 2.66
CA PHE A 249 10.77 8.57 4.10
C PHE A 249 9.79 7.72 4.91
N THR A 250 10.08 7.38 6.16
CA THR A 250 9.09 6.63 6.98
C THR A 250 8.66 7.37 8.25
N SER A 251 9.56 7.82 9.12
CA SER A 251 9.14 8.42 10.40
C SER A 251 10.12 9.49 10.92
N GLY A 252 9.84 10.75 10.58
CA GLY A 252 10.45 11.95 11.19
C GLY A 252 11.91 12.23 10.83
N ALA A 253 12.61 11.30 10.17
CA ALA A 253 13.94 11.49 9.61
C ALA A 253 13.90 11.30 8.09
N ARG A 254 14.58 12.19 7.35
CA ARG A 254 14.67 12.09 5.90
C ARG A 254 15.57 10.91 5.54
N GLY A 255 15.02 9.94 4.82
CA GLY A 255 15.79 9.07 3.95
C GLY A 255 16.05 7.65 4.47
N ASP A 256 14.99 7.02 4.94
CA ASP A 256 14.96 5.64 5.41
C ASP A 256 13.83 4.82 4.77
N VAL A 257 14.00 3.50 4.87
CA VAL A 257 13.01 2.46 4.57
C VAL A 257 13.01 1.46 5.72
N TYR A 258 11.98 0.63 5.83
CA TYR A 258 11.96 -0.52 6.72
C TYR A 258 12.25 -1.79 5.92
N ASP A 259 13.07 -2.69 6.46
CA ASP A 259 13.08 -4.08 6.00
C ASP A 259 11.88 -4.85 6.57
N ARG A 260 11.76 -6.13 6.24
CA ARG A 260 10.71 -7.02 6.75
C ARG A 260 10.86 -7.39 8.24
N ASP A 261 12.01 -7.07 8.85
CA ASP A 261 12.27 -7.30 10.29
C ASP A 261 12.13 -6.00 11.10
N GLU A 262 11.41 -5.02 10.54
CA GLU A 262 11.12 -3.73 11.16
C GLU A 262 12.38 -2.88 11.45
N ASN A 263 13.52 -3.25 10.89
CA ASN A 263 14.74 -2.47 11.01
C ASN A 263 14.65 -1.27 10.08
N ARG A 264 14.79 -0.09 10.68
CA ARG A 264 14.90 1.15 9.92
C ARG A 264 16.29 1.28 9.31
N ILE A 265 16.36 1.29 7.98
CA ILE A 265 17.59 1.36 7.22
C ILE A 265 17.66 2.70 6.50
N SER A 266 18.63 3.53 6.88
CA SER A 266 18.90 4.78 6.19
C SER A 266 19.64 4.56 4.87
N GLY A 267 19.60 5.58 4.02
CA GLY A 267 20.36 5.65 2.77
C GLY A 267 19.49 5.69 1.54
N THR A 268 18.30 6.31 1.62
CA THR A 268 17.52 6.61 0.42
C THR A 268 18.17 7.75 -0.37
N VAL A 269 17.91 7.77 -1.67
CA VAL A 269 18.46 8.73 -2.63
C VAL A 269 17.29 9.37 -3.38
N PRO A 270 17.09 10.69 -3.28
CA PRO A 270 16.02 11.35 -4.02
C PRO A 270 16.34 11.40 -5.52
N MET A 271 15.30 11.26 -6.34
CA MET A 271 15.40 11.41 -7.79
C MET A 271 14.51 12.53 -8.29
N ASP A 272 15.07 13.39 -9.14
CA ASP A 272 14.36 14.47 -9.82
C ASP A 272 13.92 14.00 -11.21
N VAL A 273 12.67 14.32 -11.57
CA VAL A 273 12.04 13.90 -12.82
C VAL A 273 11.54 15.11 -13.58
N VAL A 274 11.71 15.09 -14.91
CA VAL A 274 11.11 16.05 -15.84
C VAL A 274 10.34 15.27 -16.90
N CYS A 275 9.16 15.76 -17.30
CA CYS A 275 8.25 15.11 -18.24
C CYS A 275 7.75 13.73 -17.77
N VAL A 276 8.44 12.65 -18.13
CA VAL A 276 8.09 11.27 -17.75
C VAL A 276 9.37 10.50 -17.53
N ALA A 277 9.50 9.82 -16.38
CA ALA A 277 10.62 8.92 -16.11
C ALA A 277 10.14 7.60 -15.54
N ARG A 278 10.92 6.55 -15.80
CA ARG A 278 10.89 5.27 -15.09
C ARG A 278 12.07 5.26 -14.14
N ILE A 279 11.82 5.09 -12.85
CA ILE A 279 12.85 5.03 -11.81
C ILE A 279 12.75 3.67 -11.14
N ASP A 280 13.84 2.90 -11.10
CA ASP A 280 13.85 1.66 -10.35
C ASP A 280 13.91 1.96 -8.85
N ALA A 281 13.16 1.20 -8.04
CA ALA A 281 13.18 1.38 -6.59
C ALA A 281 14.59 1.21 -6.00
N GLY A 282 15.43 0.39 -6.66
CA GLY A 282 16.84 0.22 -6.30
C GLY A 282 17.67 1.48 -6.51
N ASP A 283 17.30 2.36 -7.45
CA ASP A 283 17.97 3.64 -7.68
C ASP A 283 17.58 4.70 -6.62
N LEU A 284 16.50 4.47 -5.88
CA LEU A 284 16.04 5.32 -4.77
C LEU A 284 16.70 4.95 -3.44
N VAL A 285 17.62 3.99 -3.43
CA VAL A 285 18.36 3.55 -2.25
C VAL A 285 19.84 3.41 -2.58
N SER A 286 20.70 3.58 -1.58
CA SER A 286 22.14 3.38 -1.73
C SER A 286 22.47 1.89 -1.85
N ASP A 287 23.60 1.53 -2.47
CA ASP A 287 24.06 0.13 -2.52
C ASP A 287 24.12 -0.54 -1.14
N GLY A 288 24.48 0.23 -0.10
CA GLY A 288 24.53 -0.26 1.28
C GLY A 288 23.16 -0.53 1.89
N THR A 289 22.15 0.26 1.50
CA THR A 289 20.75 0.05 1.87
C THR A 289 20.20 -1.16 1.11
N LEU A 290 20.43 -1.23 -0.20
CA LEU A 290 19.98 -2.32 -1.07
C LEU A 290 20.49 -3.68 -0.58
N ALA A 291 21.75 -3.75 -0.13
CA ALA A 291 22.34 -4.95 0.46
C ALA A 291 21.72 -5.39 1.79
N ARG A 292 20.89 -4.55 2.43
CA ARG A 292 20.19 -4.86 3.69
C ARG A 292 18.71 -5.18 3.50
N ILE A 293 18.07 -4.62 2.47
CA ILE A 293 16.66 -4.89 2.13
C ILE A 293 16.53 -5.96 1.04
N ILE A 294 17.38 -7.01 1.08
CA ILE A 294 17.41 -8.04 0.03
C ILE A 294 16.04 -8.72 -0.15
N ASP A 295 15.40 -9.03 0.98
CA ASP A 295 14.07 -9.63 1.07
C ASP A 295 12.93 -8.61 0.87
N GLY A 296 13.27 -7.37 0.52
CA GLY A 296 12.34 -6.27 0.39
C GLY A 296 12.01 -5.59 1.73
N GLY A 297 10.82 -5.02 1.84
CA GLY A 297 10.38 -4.22 2.97
C GLY A 297 9.32 -3.22 2.57
N TRP A 298 9.36 -2.00 3.11
CA TRP A 298 8.46 -0.92 2.71
C TRP A 298 9.05 0.47 2.96
N GLY A 299 8.48 1.48 2.30
CA GLY A 299 8.79 2.88 2.56
C GLY A 299 7.59 3.77 2.26
N ALA A 300 7.51 4.95 2.88
CA ALA A 300 6.53 5.94 2.46
C ALA A 300 7.13 6.76 1.31
N LEU A 301 6.53 6.62 0.14
CA LEU A 301 6.93 7.25 -1.10
C LEU A 301 6.41 8.69 -1.12
N TYR A 302 7.33 9.63 -0.91
CA TYR A 302 7.05 11.05 -1.09
C TYR A 302 7.20 11.42 -2.55
N ASN A 303 6.21 12.12 -3.09
CA ASN A 303 6.26 12.64 -4.43
C ASN A 303 5.76 14.09 -4.42
N TYR A 304 6.58 15.03 -4.89
CA TYR A 304 6.22 16.44 -4.84
C TYR A 304 6.92 17.26 -5.93
N ARG A 305 6.45 18.48 -6.16
CA ARG A 305 7.02 19.40 -7.15
C ARG A 305 8.24 20.15 -6.60
N LEU A 306 9.19 20.44 -7.49
CA LEU A 306 10.30 21.35 -7.24
C LEU A 306 10.10 22.70 -7.93
N TRP A 307 10.68 23.75 -7.34
CA TRP A 307 10.83 25.07 -7.94
C TRP A 307 12.30 25.50 -7.94
N TYR A 308 12.68 26.27 -8.95
CA TYR A 308 14.03 26.79 -9.06
C TYR A 308 14.17 28.08 -8.25
N ASP A 309 14.98 28.04 -7.20
CA ASP A 309 15.39 29.23 -6.45
C ASP A 309 16.54 29.90 -7.20
N ALA A 310 16.21 30.93 -7.96
CA ALA A 310 17.17 31.69 -8.74
C ALA A 310 18.23 32.39 -7.87
N ALA A 311 17.91 32.75 -6.62
CA ALA A 311 18.85 33.42 -5.74
C ALA A 311 19.89 32.46 -5.16
N ALA A 312 19.50 31.22 -4.90
CA ALA A 312 20.40 30.17 -4.42
C ALA A 312 20.92 29.23 -5.53
N GLU A 313 20.53 29.49 -6.78
CA GLU A 313 20.85 28.68 -7.96
C GLU A 313 20.60 27.19 -7.75
N LYS A 314 19.50 26.84 -7.06
CA LYS A 314 19.18 25.44 -6.71
C LYS A 314 17.69 25.15 -6.79
N TRP A 315 17.37 23.89 -7.11
CA TRP A 315 16.00 23.38 -7.02
C TRP A 315 15.65 23.10 -5.56
N ARG A 316 14.48 23.57 -5.13
CA ARG A 316 13.95 23.36 -3.78
C ARG A 316 12.57 22.70 -3.87
N PRO A 317 12.15 21.93 -2.84
CA PRO A 317 10.76 21.54 -2.69
C PRO A 317 9.86 22.78 -2.78
N THR A 318 8.78 22.71 -3.56
CA THR A 318 7.77 23.78 -3.58
C THR A 318 7.30 24.00 -2.15
N GLN A 319 7.59 25.19 -1.62
CA GLN A 319 7.37 25.51 -0.23
C GLN A 319 5.86 25.50 0.02
N LEU A 320 5.41 24.55 0.84
CA LEU A 320 4.04 24.47 1.30
C LEU A 320 3.89 25.53 2.41
N VAL A 321 3.57 26.76 2.00
CA VAL A 321 3.49 27.91 2.90
C VAL A 321 2.29 27.74 3.83
N THR A 322 2.51 27.49 5.12
CA THR A 322 1.43 27.63 6.13
C THR A 322 1.49 28.95 6.88
N THR A 323 2.65 29.62 6.97
CA THR A 323 2.80 31.09 7.12
C THR A 323 4.29 31.44 7.20
N ALA A 324 4.69 32.57 6.62
CA ALA A 324 6.06 33.07 6.70
C ALA A 324 6.45 33.45 8.13
N THR A 325 7.49 32.82 8.69
CA THR A 325 8.61 33.51 9.38
C THR A 325 9.81 32.57 9.55
N THR A 326 10.90 32.93 8.85
CA THR A 326 12.33 32.70 9.15
C THR A 326 12.81 31.29 9.54
N ASP A 327 13.52 30.69 8.58
CA ASP A 327 14.76 29.91 8.74
C ASP A 327 14.76 28.74 9.74
N ASP A 328 13.92 27.74 9.49
CA ASP A 328 14.17 26.40 10.02
C ASP A 328 13.96 25.33 8.94
N GLU A 329 14.98 24.50 8.69
CA GLU A 329 14.93 23.34 7.78
C GLU A 329 14.16 22.17 8.41
N SER A 330 13.04 22.46 9.08
CA SER A 330 12.14 21.44 9.61
C SER A 330 11.16 21.01 8.51
N LEU A 331 11.08 19.68 8.29
CA LEU A 331 10.08 19.06 7.43
C LEU A 331 8.69 19.40 7.96
N VAL A 332 7.94 20.17 7.18
CA VAL A 332 6.60 20.66 7.49
C VAL A 332 5.65 19.47 7.66
N LYS A 333 5.05 19.33 8.86
CA LYS A 333 3.90 18.44 9.09
C LYS A 333 2.66 19.01 8.41
N ARG A 334 1.90 18.11 7.79
CA ARG A 334 0.78 18.34 6.89
C ARG A 334 -0.54 18.59 7.65
N THR A 335 -0.76 19.80 8.19
CA THR A 335 -2.05 20.10 8.85
C THR A 335 -2.90 21.20 8.20
N ASP A 336 -2.38 22.06 7.31
CA ASP A 336 -3.13 23.27 6.89
C ASP A 336 -3.17 23.56 5.36
N ILE A 337 -3.41 22.57 4.50
CA ILE A 337 -3.72 22.85 3.08
C ILE A 337 -5.22 23.14 2.95
N ALA A 338 -5.59 24.41 2.77
CA ALA A 338 -6.93 24.78 2.36
C ALA A 338 -7.20 24.32 0.90
N ASN A 339 -8.14 23.39 0.76
CA ASN A 339 -8.67 22.73 -0.45
C ASN A 339 -9.25 23.65 -1.56
N THR A 340 -8.60 24.74 -1.99
CA THR A 340 -9.23 25.66 -2.97
C THR A 340 -8.41 26.02 -4.21
N ALA A 341 -7.26 25.39 -4.45
CA ALA A 341 -6.63 25.39 -5.77
C ALA A 341 -5.81 24.11 -5.93
N ALA A 342 -6.15 23.27 -6.91
CA ALA A 342 -5.35 22.12 -7.29
C ALA A 342 -3.90 22.59 -7.54
N THR A 343 -2.96 22.13 -6.72
CA THR A 343 -1.54 22.44 -6.89
C THR A 343 -0.92 21.38 -7.81
N ALA A 344 -0.01 21.80 -8.69
CA ALA A 344 0.77 20.88 -9.52
C ALA A 344 1.47 19.80 -8.66
N GLY A 345 1.52 18.55 -9.15
CA GLY A 345 2.02 17.37 -8.41
C GLY A 345 2.61 16.31 -9.35
N ASN A 346 2.83 15.08 -8.87
CA ASN A 346 3.23 13.97 -9.75
C ASN A 346 2.11 12.94 -9.85
N VAL A 347 1.94 12.36 -11.04
CA VAL A 347 1.21 11.10 -11.22
C VAL A 347 2.22 9.98 -11.11
N VAL A 348 1.99 9.03 -10.20
CA VAL A 348 2.89 7.91 -9.93
C VAL A 348 2.19 6.58 -10.17
N ILE A 349 2.81 5.75 -11.00
CA ILE A 349 2.40 4.35 -11.21
C ILE A 349 3.54 3.45 -10.73
N LYS A 350 3.26 2.56 -9.79
CA LYS A 350 4.14 1.44 -9.44
C LYS A 350 4.04 0.38 -10.52
N LEU A 351 5.17 -0.13 -10.99
CA LEU A 351 5.24 -1.32 -11.82
C LEU A 351 6.11 -2.35 -11.11
N GLU A 352 5.56 -3.53 -10.90
CA GLU A 352 6.29 -4.71 -10.44
C GLU A 352 6.29 -5.74 -11.55
N TYR A 353 7.45 -6.25 -11.91
CA TYR A 353 7.55 -7.28 -12.94
C TYR A 353 8.72 -8.19 -12.65
N ASN A 354 8.61 -9.45 -13.08
CA ASN A 354 9.75 -10.35 -13.08
C ASN A 354 10.34 -10.46 -14.48
N LEU A 355 11.66 -10.61 -14.53
CA LEU A 355 12.38 -11.06 -15.72
C LEU A 355 12.82 -12.53 -15.60
N GLY A 356 12.72 -13.08 -14.38
CA GLY A 356 12.96 -14.48 -14.08
C GLY A 356 11.74 -15.35 -14.35
N ASN A 357 11.92 -16.66 -14.14
CA ASN A 357 10.83 -17.64 -14.17
C ASN A 357 10.42 -18.06 -12.75
N THR A 358 10.69 -17.23 -11.75
CA THR A 358 10.39 -17.53 -10.34
C THR A 358 9.64 -16.40 -9.63
N PHE A 359 8.94 -16.76 -8.56
CA PHE A 359 8.30 -15.89 -7.57
C PHE A 359 8.37 -16.58 -6.20
N ASN A 360 8.95 -15.93 -5.20
CA ASN A 360 9.26 -16.51 -3.89
C ASN A 360 10.03 -17.85 -4.01
N GLY A 361 11.07 -17.88 -4.85
CA GLY A 361 11.83 -19.09 -5.20
C GLY A 361 11.11 -20.16 -6.04
N GLU A 362 9.79 -20.09 -6.18
CA GLU A 362 8.98 -21.07 -6.91
C GLU A 362 8.85 -20.73 -8.40
N SER A 363 8.76 -21.74 -9.27
CA SER A 363 8.66 -21.51 -10.72
C SER A 363 7.29 -20.97 -11.13
N VAL A 364 7.28 -19.94 -11.99
CA VAL A 364 6.07 -19.39 -12.63
C VAL A 364 6.06 -19.68 -14.13
N GLY A 365 4.86 -19.74 -14.73
CA GLY A 365 4.67 -20.11 -16.14
C GLY A 365 5.19 -19.11 -17.18
N GLY A 366 5.68 -17.95 -16.75
CA GLY A 366 6.22 -16.92 -17.63
C GLY A 366 6.55 -15.61 -16.90
N VAL A 367 6.79 -14.57 -17.69
CA VAL A 367 6.93 -13.21 -17.17
C VAL A 367 5.58 -12.65 -16.75
N TYR A 368 5.56 -11.85 -15.70
CA TYR A 368 4.39 -11.09 -15.28
C TYR A 368 4.72 -9.62 -15.10
N ASN A 369 3.68 -8.79 -15.21
CA ASN A 369 3.75 -7.37 -14.92
C ASN A 369 2.48 -6.95 -14.17
N ASN A 370 2.68 -6.26 -13.07
CA ASN A 370 1.65 -5.67 -12.23
C ASN A 370 1.84 -4.16 -12.23
N ALA A 371 0.78 -3.41 -12.48
CA ALA A 371 0.81 -1.96 -12.42
C ALA A 371 -0.26 -1.47 -11.43
N ILE A 372 0.16 -0.64 -10.47
CA ILE A 372 -0.69 -0.01 -9.47
C ILE A 372 -0.57 1.50 -9.66
N MET A 373 -1.70 2.17 -9.89
CA MET A 373 -1.76 3.62 -9.84
C MET A 373 -2.04 4.03 -8.40
N TYR A 374 -1.15 4.81 -7.79
CA TYR A 374 -1.40 5.33 -6.45
C TYR A 374 -2.51 6.35 -6.50
N HIS A 375 -3.47 6.19 -5.59
CA HIS A 375 -4.68 6.99 -5.57
C HIS A 375 -4.33 8.48 -5.51
N PRO A 376 -5.08 9.32 -6.24
CA PRO A 376 -4.94 10.75 -6.08
C PRO A 376 -5.61 11.25 -4.79
N GLU A 377 -5.02 12.27 -4.18
CA GLU A 377 -5.59 12.97 -3.00
C GLU A 377 -6.88 13.75 -3.27
#